data_AF-A0A0Q8R9M2-F1
#
_entry.id   AF-A0A0Q8R9M2-F1
#
_cell.length_a   1.000
_cell.length_b   1.000
_cell.length_c   1.000
_cell.angle_alpha   90.00
_cell.angle_beta   90.00
_cell.angle_gamma   90.00
#
_symmetry.space_group_name_H-M   'P 1'
#
loop_
_entity.id
_entity.type
_entity.pdbx_description
1 polymer ?
#
loop_
_entity_poly.entity_id
_entity_poly.type
_entity_poly.pdbx_seq_one_letter_code
_entity_poly.pdbx_strand_id
1 'polypeptide(L)'
;MKSTIPHLRIVVAVSAFVLACFAAVSFHVLVFSTDDVTKGNIIGTWQNFALLAVGFWLGSSSGGKAKDDPAGTVADPVNVKDVDA
;
A
#
# COMPACT_ATOMS: atom_id res chain seq x y z
N MET A 1 0.55 -7.42 -26.21
CA MET A 1 -0.69 -6.64 -25.99
C MET A 1 -0.89 -6.47 -24.49
N LYS A 2 -0.96 -5.23 -24.00
CA LYS A 2 -1.00 -4.90 -22.58
C LYS A 2 -2.37 -5.31 -22.03
N SER A 3 -2.44 -6.46 -21.35
CA SER A 3 -3.65 -6.90 -20.63
C SER A 3 -3.92 -5.90 -19.51
N THR A 4 -4.71 -4.89 -19.82
CA THR A 4 -5.09 -3.85 -18.87
C THR A 4 -6.28 -4.40 -18.12
N ILE A 5 -6.04 -5.05 -16.98
CA ILE A 5 -7.12 -5.59 -16.15
C ILE A 5 -8.01 -4.41 -15.70
N PRO A 6 -9.22 -4.28 -16.25
CA PRO A 6 -10.02 -3.05 -16.12
C PRO A 6 -10.48 -2.82 -14.68
N HIS A 7 -10.72 -3.91 -13.93
CA HIS A 7 -11.12 -3.86 -12.53
C HIS A 7 -10.14 -3.06 -11.66
N LEU A 8 -8.84 -3.26 -11.86
CA LEU A 8 -7.80 -2.64 -11.03
C LEU A 8 -7.78 -1.11 -11.21
N ARG A 9 -8.02 -0.63 -12.44
CA ARG A 9 -8.06 0.82 -12.73
C ARG A 9 -9.26 1.50 -12.09
N ILE A 10 -10.41 0.83 -12.08
CA ILE A 10 -11.64 1.37 -11.47
C ILE A 10 -11.45 1.51 -9.97
N VAL A 11 -10.94 0.47 -9.29
CA VAL A 11 -10.70 0.51 -7.84
C VAL A 11 -9.74 1.66 -7.48
N VAL A 12 -8.62 1.80 -8.22
CA VAL A 12 -7.67 2.88 -7.99
C VAL A 12 -8.31 4.26 -8.20
N ALA A 13 -9.11 4.43 -9.25
CA ALA A 13 -9.78 5.69 -9.52
C ALA A 13 -10.78 6.08 -8.42
N VAL A 14 -11.58 5.12 -7.95
CA VAL A 14 -12.55 5.33 -6.86
C VAL A 14 -11.83 5.65 -5.55
N SER A 15 -10.76 4.91 -5.22
CA SER A 15 -9.95 5.20 -4.03
C SER A 15 -9.32 6.60 -4.08
N ALA A 16 -8.76 6.99 -5.23
CA ALA A 16 -8.21 8.33 -5.42
C ALA A 16 -9.27 9.43 -5.29
N PHE A 17 -10.47 9.20 -5.82
CA PHE A 17 -11.60 10.14 -5.70
C PHE A 17 -12.01 10.35 -4.23
N VAL A 18 -12.16 9.27 -3.47
CA VAL A 18 -12.51 9.35 -2.04
C VAL A 18 -11.43 10.10 -1.26
N LEU A 19 -10.15 9.83 -1.51
CA LEU A 19 -9.04 10.55 -0.88
C LEU A 19 -9.05 12.04 -1.23
N ALA A 20 -9.37 12.40 -2.48
CA ALA A 20 -9.48 13.80 -2.89
C ALA A 20 -10.63 14.52 -2.19
N CYS A 21 -11.80 13.90 -2.09
CA CYS A 21 -12.94 14.45 -1.34
C CYS A 21 -12.59 14.66 0.14
N PHE A 22 -11.94 13.67 0.77
CA PHE A 22 -11.50 13.79 2.16
C PHE A 22 -10.46 14.90 2.35
N ALA A 23 -9.52 15.05 1.41
CA ALA A 23 -8.55 16.13 1.43
C ALA A 23 -9.20 17.51 1.28
N ALA A 24 -10.19 17.66 0.41
CA ALA A 24 -10.93 18.91 0.24
C ALA A 24 -11.69 19.30 1.52
N VAL A 25 -12.39 18.35 2.16
CA VAL A 25 -13.08 18.58 3.44
C VAL A 25 -12.07 18.90 4.54
N SER A 26 -10.96 18.16 4.60
CA SER A 26 -9.88 18.40 5.56
C SER A 26 -9.34 19.83 5.45
N PHE A 27 -9.06 20.28 4.22
CA PHE A 27 -8.58 21.63 3.96
C PHE A 27 -9.58 22.69 4.41
N HIS A 28 -10.86 22.53 4.07
CA HIS A 28 -11.90 23.46 4.47
C HIS A 28 -11.99 23.59 6.00
N VAL A 29 -12.00 22.48 6.71
CA VAL A 29 -12.09 22.49 8.18
C VAL A 29 -10.84 23.08 8.82
N LEU A 30 -9.64 22.76 8.33
CA LEU A 30 -8.40 23.26 8.90
C LEU A 30 -8.25 24.78 8.73
N VAL A 31 -8.70 25.33 7.60
CA VAL A 31 -8.56 26.76 7.28
C VAL A 31 -9.69 27.60 7.88
N PHE A 32 -10.94 27.15 7.80
CA PHE A 32 -12.11 27.98 8.11
C PHE A 32 -12.79 27.64 9.44
N SER A 33 -12.59 26.45 10.00
CA SER A 33 -13.17 26.11 11.31
C SER A 33 -12.32 26.66 12.46
N THR A 34 -12.94 26.90 13.61
CA THR A 34 -12.28 27.25 14.87
C THR A 34 -12.40 26.15 15.93
N ASP A 35 -13.00 25.01 15.58
CA ASP A 35 -13.14 23.87 16.49
C ASP A 35 -11.86 23.03 16.52
N ASP A 36 -11.12 23.13 17.61
CA ASP A 36 -9.84 22.44 17.82
C ASP A 36 -10.00 20.92 17.88
N VAL A 37 -11.14 20.41 18.36
CA VAL A 37 -11.38 18.96 18.46
C VAL A 37 -11.49 18.35 17.06
N THR A 38 -12.30 18.95 16.18
CA THR A 38 -12.42 18.45 14.80
C THR A 38 -11.11 18.58 14.04
N LYS A 39 -10.35 19.68 14.21
CA LYS A 39 -9.02 19.82 13.59
C LYS A 39 -8.05 18.74 14.06
N GLY A 40 -8.01 18.49 15.37
CA GLY A 40 -7.20 17.43 15.96
C GLY A 40 -7.54 16.05 15.39
N ASN A 41 -8.83 15.72 15.28
CA ASN A 41 -9.27 14.45 14.70
C ASN A 41 -8.87 14.30 13.22
N ILE A 42 -8.96 15.37 12.43
CA ILE A 42 -8.54 15.36 11.01
C ILE A 42 -7.04 15.12 10.92
N ILE A 43 -6.23 15.86 11.69
CA ILE A 43 -4.77 15.70 11.70
C ILE A 43 -4.38 14.28 12.15
N GLY A 44 -4.99 13.77 13.22
CA GLY A 44 -4.77 12.41 13.71
C GLY A 44 -5.11 11.35 12.66
N THR A 45 -6.17 11.57 11.87
CA THR A 45 -6.52 10.67 10.76
C THR A 45 -5.43 10.65 9.68
N TRP A 46 -4.89 11.81 9.29
CA TRP A 46 -3.78 11.88 8.33
C TRP A 46 -2.49 11.23 8.86
N GLN A 47 -2.19 11.39 10.15
CA GLN A 47 -1.06 10.73 10.80
C GLN A 47 -1.21 9.20 10.77
N ASN A 48 -2.37 8.67 11.15
CA ASN A 48 -2.65 7.24 11.11
C ASN A 48 -2.58 6.68 9.69
N PHE A 49 -3.07 7.43 8.70
CA PHE A 49 -2.96 7.03 7.29
C PHE A 49 -1.49 6.96 6.84
N ALA A 50 -0.66 7.92 7.24
CA ALA A 50 0.77 7.91 6.96
C ALA A 50 1.48 6.71 7.61
N LEU A 51 1.15 6.40 8.87
CA LEU A 51 1.70 5.23 9.57
C LEU A 51 1.31 3.91 8.87
N LEU A 52 0.05 3.79 8.44
CA LEU A 52 -0.41 2.63 7.67
C LEU A 52 0.29 2.52 6.31
N ALA A 53 0.47 3.64 5.61
CA ALA A 53 1.16 3.66 4.32
C ALA A 53 2.64 3.28 4.46
N VAL A 54 3.33 3.79 5.48
CA VAL A 54 4.71 3.41 5.79
C VAL A 54 4.80 1.95 6.20
N GLY A 55 3.87 1.46 7.03
CA GLY A 55 3.77 0.06 7.41
C GLY A 55 3.54 -0.86 6.21
N PHE A 56 2.64 -0.49 5.29
CA PHE A 56 2.42 -1.20 4.04
C PHE A 56 3.67 -1.20 3.16
N TRP A 57 4.39 -0.07 3.07
CA TRP A 57 5.62 0.01 2.29
C TRP A 57 6.72 -0.89 2.86
N LEU A 58 6.92 -0.87 4.18
CA LEU A 58 7.88 -1.75 4.85
C LEU A 58 7.49 -3.24 4.73
N GLY A 59 6.21 -3.57 4.94
CA GLY A 59 5.71 -4.94 4.86
C GLY A 59 5.71 -5.52 3.45
N SER A 60 5.36 -4.73 2.43
CA SER A 60 5.45 -5.16 1.02
C SER A 60 6.91 -5.32 0.58
N SER A 61 7.83 -4.52 1.10
CA SER A 61 9.27 -4.63 0.83
C SER A 61 9.88 -5.91 1.42
N SER A 62 9.44 -6.36 2.60
CA SER A 62 9.91 -7.61 3.20
C SER A 62 9.27 -8.86 2.57
N GLY A 63 8.01 -8.79 2.14
CA GLY A 63 7.30 -9.89 1.46
C GLY A 63 7.87 -10.26 0.09
N GLY A 64 8.48 -9.32 -0.65
CA GLY A 64 9.10 -9.60 -1.96
C GLY A 64 10.37 -10.48 -1.91
N LYS A 65 10.89 -10.77 -0.71
CA LYS A 65 12.01 -11.70 -0.49
C LYS A 65 11.54 -13.12 -0.20
N ALA A 66 10.27 -13.32 0.14
CA ALA A 66 9.64 -14.63 0.09
C ALA A 66 9.37 -14.95 -1.38
N LYS A 67 10.45 -15.27 -2.12
CA LYS A 67 10.27 -16.19 -3.22
C LYS A 67 9.65 -17.43 -2.57
N ASP A 68 8.42 -17.74 -2.96
CA ASP A 68 8.07 -19.12 -3.16
C ASP A 68 9.10 -19.64 -4.17
N ASP A 69 10.29 -20.03 -3.69
CA ASP A 69 10.98 -21.10 -4.38
C ASP A 69 9.93 -22.20 -4.34
N PRO A 70 9.41 -22.67 -5.49
CA PRO A 70 8.67 -23.90 -5.46
C PRO A 70 9.64 -24.89 -4.81
N ALA A 71 9.32 -25.31 -3.58
CA ALA A 71 10.06 -26.37 -2.92
C ALA A 71 10.15 -27.47 -3.98
N GLY A 72 11.38 -27.72 -4.47
CA GLY A 72 11.60 -28.51 -5.67
C GLY A 72 10.74 -29.75 -5.56
N THR A 73 9.76 -29.88 -6.45
CA THR A 73 8.99 -31.12 -6.50
C THR A 73 9.98 -32.24 -6.80
N VAL A 74 9.68 -33.47 -6.37
CA VAL A 74 10.54 -34.66 -6.56
C VAL A 74 10.96 -34.88 -8.04
N ALA A 75 10.30 -34.20 -8.98
CA ALA A 75 10.64 -34.19 -10.41
C ALA A 75 11.86 -33.33 -10.79
N ASP A 76 12.35 -32.40 -9.95
CA ASP A 76 13.47 -31.52 -10.31
C ASP A 76 14.32 -31.11 -9.06
N PRO A 77 15.27 -31.96 -8.63
CA PRO A 77 16.12 -31.67 -7.48
C PRO A 77 17.25 -30.68 -7.81
N VAL A 78 17.51 -29.75 -6.88
CA VAL A 78 18.64 -28.80 -6.96
C VAL A 78 19.97 -29.57 -7.06
N ASN A 79 20.75 -29.30 -8.11
CA ASN A 79 22.05 -29.92 -8.31
C ASN A 79 23.09 -29.26 -7.38
N VAL A 80 23.58 -30.01 -6.39
CA VAL A 80 24.47 -29.56 -5.30
C VAL A 80 25.89 -29.19 -5.78
N LYS A 81 26.15 -29.13 -7.09
CA LYS A 81 27.52 -28.89 -7.62
C LYS A 81 27.97 -27.43 -7.66
N ASP A 82 27.09 -26.46 -7.41
CA ASP A 82 27.45 -25.03 -7.46
C ASP A 82 27.72 -24.44 -6.06
N VAL A 83 27.83 -25.26 -5.01
CA VAL A 83 28.06 -24.79 -3.63
C VAL A 83 29.55 -24.65 -3.29
N ASP A 84 30.46 -25.24 -4.07
CA ASP A 84 31.90 -25.30 -3.72
C ASP A 84 32.87 -24.89 -4.86
N ALA A 85 32.51 -23.93 -5.73
CA ALA A 85 33.44 -23.37 -6.73
C ALA A 85 33.69 -21.86 -6.54
#